data_AF-A0A091UY50-F1
#
_entry.id   AF-A0A091UY50-F1
#
_cell.length_a   1.000
_cell.length_b   1.000
_cell.length_c   1.000
_cell.angle_alpha   90.00
_cell.angle_beta   90.00
_cell.angle_gamma   90.00
#
_symmetry.space_group_name_H-M   'P 1'
#
loop_
_entity.id
_entity.type
_entity.pdbx_description
1 polymer ?
#
loop_
_entity_poly.entity_id
_entity_poly.type
_entity_poly.pdbx_seq_one_letter_code
_entity_poly.pdbx_strand_id
1 'polypeptide(L)'
;QAALRALHLSLEIVDAFHDVVSYLLAFAQLGNSPNCLRALNPELLTPDWGGTDRIESELQEIQKMIDSLQNPVDRSEVAQLLALHREVIFLQFDAAIRHRLQEAFLSSGNVSAYQSVTDRLYHALPPLSNSVIQSAVASQLRLPQLLDPQSGRTVMHFPWRTFLMDGGLFPVTINNTININYNMQLCLCSLSDADRRVAHGELLAMQFLMEDVLQNSYGCAVEDHADSQASLAKSKQQNLAETVDSSDKWLENSKKMCKLLLRHHDPVISCNLLRTFLILWKQLEILKAEWGWLKLRVEDINTVPLYKMFCEQYGSNILYPAMKAIVRQTGTEEELGEPVTSTQHVLPPRGASEMEMKVYR
;
A
#
# COMPACT_ATOMS: atom_id res chain seq x y z
N GLN A 1 -21.50 -16.25 -28.70
CA GLN A 1 -20.31 -15.39 -28.47
C GLN A 1 -20.63 -14.16 -27.62
N ALA A 2 -21.66 -13.37 -27.95
CA ALA A 2 -22.08 -12.22 -27.12
C ALA A 2 -22.47 -12.60 -25.68
N ALA A 3 -23.29 -13.64 -25.50
CA ALA A 3 -23.68 -14.14 -24.17
C ALA A 3 -22.48 -14.62 -23.33
N LEU A 4 -21.49 -15.25 -23.96
CA LEU A 4 -20.26 -15.70 -23.28
C LEU A 4 -19.39 -14.52 -22.83
N ARG A 5 -19.29 -13.46 -23.66
CA ARG A 5 -18.59 -12.22 -23.29
C ARG A 5 -19.30 -11.49 -22.17
N ALA A 6 -20.63 -11.41 -22.23
CA ALA A 6 -21.43 -10.81 -21.17
C ALA A 6 -21.26 -11.56 -19.85
N LEU A 7 -21.28 -12.90 -19.88
CA LEU A 7 -21.03 -13.73 -18.70
C LEU A 7 -19.63 -13.51 -18.12
N HIS A 8 -18.59 -13.49 -18.96
CA HIS A 8 -17.22 -13.20 -18.50
C HIS A 8 -17.13 -11.85 -17.80
N LEU A 9 -17.61 -10.78 -18.44
CA LEU A 9 -17.57 -9.43 -17.85
C LEU A 9 -18.38 -9.35 -16.56
N SER A 10 -19.52 -10.02 -16.48
CA SER A 10 -20.30 -10.09 -15.24
C SER A 10 -19.55 -10.81 -14.12
N LEU A 11 -18.85 -11.90 -14.43
CA LEU A 11 -18.03 -12.62 -13.45
C LEU A 11 -16.83 -11.79 -13.00
N GLU A 12 -16.14 -11.09 -13.91
CA GLU A 12 -15.03 -10.19 -13.57
C GLU A 12 -15.48 -9.05 -12.64
N ILE A 13 -16.63 -8.42 -12.92
CA ILE A 13 -17.20 -7.38 -12.05
C ILE A 13 -17.54 -7.95 -10.67
N VAL A 14 -18.24 -9.09 -10.64
CA VAL A 14 -18.67 -9.71 -9.37
C VAL A 14 -17.47 -10.15 -8.54
N ASP A 15 -16.46 -10.74 -9.16
CA ASP A 15 -15.23 -11.19 -8.50
C ASP A 15 -14.45 -10.01 -7.92
N ALA A 16 -14.19 -8.97 -8.72
CA ALA A 16 -13.47 -7.80 -8.26
C ALA A 16 -14.23 -7.07 -7.14
N PHE A 17 -15.55 -6.89 -7.28
CA PHE A 17 -16.38 -6.23 -6.28
C PHE A 17 -16.51 -7.04 -4.99
N HIS A 18 -16.66 -8.37 -5.11
CA HIS A 18 -16.68 -9.27 -3.95
C HIS A 18 -15.41 -9.11 -3.12
N ASP A 19 -14.24 -9.07 -3.77
CA ASP A 19 -12.96 -8.94 -3.09
C ASP A 19 -12.79 -7.57 -2.44
N VAL A 20 -13.23 -6.48 -3.10
CA VAL A 20 -13.23 -5.13 -2.50
C VAL A 20 -14.13 -5.08 -1.26
N VAL A 21 -15.36 -5.59 -1.34
CA VAL A 21 -16.29 -5.62 -0.20
C VAL A 21 -15.73 -6.50 0.93
N SER A 22 -15.18 -7.66 0.59
CA SER A 22 -14.55 -8.57 1.55
C SER A 22 -13.36 -7.92 2.26
N TYR A 23 -12.55 -7.14 1.54
CA TYR A 23 -11.46 -6.35 2.11
C TYR A 23 -11.96 -5.26 3.05
N LEU A 24 -12.98 -4.49 2.65
CA LEU A 24 -13.54 -3.42 3.49
C LEU A 24 -14.09 -3.98 4.81
N LEU A 25 -14.81 -5.09 4.74
CA LEU A 25 -15.32 -5.78 5.92
C LEU A 25 -14.19 -6.33 6.80
N ALA A 26 -13.21 -7.01 6.18
CA ALA A 26 -12.06 -7.56 6.89
C ALA A 26 -11.25 -6.46 7.58
N PHE A 27 -11.02 -5.34 6.91
CA PHE A 27 -10.32 -4.19 7.46
C PHE A 27 -11.04 -3.62 8.69
N ALA A 28 -12.36 -3.42 8.59
CA ALA A 28 -13.15 -2.93 9.73
C ALA A 28 -13.05 -3.89 10.94
N GLN A 29 -12.98 -5.20 10.68
CA GLN A 29 -12.83 -6.22 11.72
C GLN A 29 -11.43 -6.29 12.33
N LEU A 30 -10.38 -5.77 11.68
CA LEU A 30 -9.04 -5.70 12.27
C LEU A 30 -8.98 -4.83 13.54
N GLY A 31 -9.93 -3.89 13.66
CA GLY A 31 -10.10 -3.08 14.88
C GLY A 31 -10.70 -3.84 16.06
N ASN A 32 -11.36 -4.97 15.82
CA ASN A 32 -11.96 -5.75 16.90
C ASN A 32 -10.87 -6.44 17.76
N SER A 33 -11.20 -6.70 19.04
CA SER A 33 -10.30 -7.34 20.00
C SER A 33 -9.93 -8.77 19.56
N PRO A 34 -8.69 -9.26 19.79
CA PRO A 34 -8.15 -10.48 19.16
C PRO A 34 -8.68 -11.77 19.80
N ASN A 35 -9.60 -11.70 20.75
CA ASN A 35 -10.26 -12.87 21.33
C ASN A 35 -11.20 -13.58 20.34
N CYS A 36 -11.31 -13.07 19.10
CA CYS A 36 -12.35 -13.46 18.15
C CYS A 36 -11.79 -14.12 16.87
N LEU A 37 -11.08 -15.24 17.01
CA LEU A 37 -11.24 -16.33 16.02
C LEU A 37 -12.59 -17.08 16.23
N ARG A 38 -13.52 -16.50 17.01
CA ARG A 38 -14.87 -17.01 17.24
C ARG A 38 -15.79 -16.56 16.10
N ALA A 39 -15.82 -17.37 15.05
CA ALA A 39 -16.66 -17.22 13.89
C ALA A 39 -18.19 -17.40 14.12
N LEU A 40 -18.76 -17.01 15.28
CA LEU A 40 -20.16 -17.33 15.59
C LEU A 40 -21.01 -16.20 16.19
N ASN A 41 -20.47 -15.01 16.41
CA ASN A 41 -21.30 -13.84 16.73
C ASN A 41 -20.82 -12.63 15.91
N PRO A 42 -21.74 -11.89 15.25
CA PRO A 42 -21.39 -10.61 14.66
C PRO A 42 -21.09 -9.63 15.80
N GLU A 43 -19.82 -9.54 16.19
CA GLU A 43 -19.36 -8.43 17.04
C GLU A 43 -19.59 -7.13 16.27
N LEU A 44 -20.13 -6.12 16.97
CA LEU A 44 -20.31 -4.79 16.40
C LEU A 44 -18.95 -4.27 15.92
N LEU A 45 -18.87 -3.84 14.66
CA LEU A 45 -17.63 -3.32 14.09
C LEU A 45 -17.17 -2.11 14.91
N THR A 46 -15.95 -2.20 15.46
CA THR A 46 -15.40 -1.09 16.24
C THR A 46 -15.16 0.13 15.34
N PRO A 47 -15.40 1.35 15.85
CA PRO A 47 -15.16 2.56 15.09
C PRO A 47 -13.66 2.81 14.85
N ASP A 48 -12.75 2.21 15.62
CA ASP A 48 -11.30 2.49 15.57
C ASP A 48 -10.66 2.36 14.17
N TRP A 49 -11.17 1.43 13.35
CA TRP A 49 -10.74 1.18 11.98
C TRP A 49 -11.82 1.58 10.94
N GLY A 50 -12.69 2.52 11.34
CA GLY A 50 -13.73 3.13 10.51
C GLY A 50 -15.12 2.50 10.62
N GLY A 51 -15.26 1.30 11.18
CA GLY A 51 -16.54 0.65 11.41
C GLY A 51 -17.41 0.53 10.13
N THR A 52 -18.73 0.62 10.31
CA THR A 52 -19.71 0.61 9.19
C THR A 52 -19.65 1.87 8.34
N ASP A 53 -19.37 3.02 8.95
CA ASP A 53 -19.41 4.33 8.31
C ASP A 53 -18.35 4.45 7.21
N ARG A 54 -17.18 3.84 7.44
CA ARG A 54 -16.13 3.71 6.42
C ARG A 54 -16.53 2.80 5.27
N ILE A 55 -17.20 1.68 5.55
CA ILE A 55 -17.67 0.78 4.48
C ILE A 55 -18.65 1.55 3.59
N GLU A 56 -19.59 2.27 4.20
CA GLU A 56 -20.54 3.09 3.45
C GLU A 56 -19.85 4.17 2.61
N SER A 57 -18.89 4.91 3.19
CA SER A 57 -18.19 5.96 2.45
C SER A 57 -17.37 5.42 1.28
N GLU A 58 -16.61 4.33 1.48
CA GLU A 58 -15.77 3.75 0.43
C GLU A 58 -16.63 3.21 -0.72
N LEU A 59 -17.78 2.59 -0.41
CA LEU A 59 -18.73 2.14 -1.44
C LEU A 59 -19.36 3.30 -2.21
N GLN A 60 -19.71 4.40 -1.52
CA GLN A 60 -20.21 5.61 -2.17
C GLN A 60 -19.14 6.23 -3.08
N GLU A 61 -17.88 6.24 -2.67
CA GLU A 61 -16.79 6.74 -3.50
C GLU A 61 -16.50 5.83 -4.71
N ILE A 62 -16.57 4.50 -4.55
CA ILE A 62 -16.49 3.57 -5.69
C ILE A 62 -17.62 3.82 -6.69
N GLN A 63 -18.85 4.04 -6.20
CA GLN A 63 -19.97 4.40 -7.07
C GLN A 63 -19.69 5.70 -7.84
N LYS A 64 -19.16 6.73 -7.17
CA LYS A 64 -18.76 7.98 -7.84
C LYS A 64 -17.66 7.76 -8.89
N MET A 65 -16.68 6.91 -8.62
CA MET A 65 -15.65 6.56 -9.60
C MET A 65 -16.27 5.89 -10.83
N ILE A 66 -17.19 4.95 -10.64
CA ILE A 66 -17.92 4.30 -11.74
C ILE A 66 -18.72 5.33 -12.53
N ASP A 67 -19.47 6.21 -11.86
CA ASP A 67 -20.30 7.24 -12.50
C ASP A 67 -19.46 8.26 -13.29
N SER A 68 -18.19 8.45 -12.90
CA SER A 68 -17.23 9.36 -13.55
C SER A 68 -16.46 8.75 -14.73
N LEU A 69 -16.67 7.47 -15.04
CA LEU A 69 -16.06 6.82 -16.21
C LEU A 69 -16.49 7.51 -17.51
N GLN A 70 -15.68 7.37 -18.56
CA GLN A 70 -16.02 7.87 -19.89
C GLN A 70 -17.31 7.23 -20.41
N ASN A 71 -17.48 5.91 -20.16
CA ASN A 71 -18.72 5.21 -20.43
C ASN A 71 -19.14 4.32 -19.24
N PRO A 72 -19.94 4.84 -18.28
CA PRO A 72 -20.38 4.07 -17.11
C PRO A 72 -21.32 2.90 -17.45
N VAL A 73 -21.82 2.83 -18.69
CA VAL A 73 -22.68 1.74 -19.18
C VAL A 73 -21.83 0.61 -19.79
N ASP A 74 -20.56 0.87 -20.13
CA ASP A 74 -19.66 -0.16 -20.63
C ASP A 74 -19.16 -1.04 -19.48
N ARG A 75 -19.63 -2.30 -19.49
CA ARG A 75 -19.22 -3.31 -18.52
C ARG A 75 -17.71 -3.58 -18.55
N SER A 76 -17.04 -3.36 -19.68
CA SER A 76 -15.60 -3.56 -19.78
C SER A 76 -14.83 -2.49 -19.00
N GLU A 77 -15.23 -1.23 -19.10
CA GLU A 77 -14.61 -0.13 -18.33
C GLU A 77 -14.86 -0.30 -16.83
N VAL A 78 -16.08 -0.68 -16.44
CA VAL A 78 -16.42 -0.96 -15.04
C VAL A 78 -15.63 -2.14 -14.48
N ALA A 79 -15.52 -3.24 -15.24
CA ALA A 79 -14.71 -4.40 -14.85
C ALA A 79 -13.24 -4.01 -14.66
N GLN A 80 -12.68 -3.25 -15.60
CA GLN A 80 -11.29 -2.79 -15.53
C GLN A 80 -11.05 -1.88 -14.32
N LEU A 81 -11.93 -0.91 -14.07
CA LEU A 81 -11.82 -0.01 -12.93
C LEU A 81 -11.84 -0.79 -11.61
N LEU A 82 -12.79 -1.70 -11.43
CA LEU A 82 -12.92 -2.48 -10.20
C LEU A 82 -11.73 -3.42 -9.99
N ALA A 83 -11.25 -4.08 -11.05
CA ALA A 83 -10.07 -4.92 -10.99
C ALA A 83 -8.82 -4.12 -10.57
N LEU A 84 -8.62 -2.94 -11.18
CA LEU A 84 -7.50 -2.06 -10.82
C LEU A 84 -7.63 -1.53 -9.40
N HIS A 85 -8.82 -1.12 -8.98
CA HIS A 85 -9.06 -0.65 -7.62
C HIS A 85 -8.77 -1.75 -6.59
N ARG A 86 -9.24 -2.98 -6.85
CA ARG A 86 -8.92 -4.18 -6.06
C ARG A 86 -7.41 -4.40 -5.96
N GLU A 87 -6.67 -4.30 -7.07
CA GLU A 87 -5.21 -4.46 -7.05
C GLU A 87 -4.54 -3.37 -6.21
N VAL A 88 -4.99 -2.12 -6.31
CA VAL A 88 -4.43 -0.99 -5.55
C VAL A 88 -4.60 -1.21 -4.03
N ILE A 89 -5.79 -1.59 -3.56
CA ILE A 89 -6.03 -1.81 -2.12
C ILE A 89 -5.20 -2.99 -1.57
N PHE A 90 -4.99 -4.04 -2.36
CA PHE A 90 -4.15 -5.18 -1.98
C PHE A 90 -2.67 -4.82 -1.96
N LEU A 91 -2.20 -4.09 -2.97
CA LEU A 91 -0.82 -3.59 -3.02
C LEU A 91 -0.54 -2.63 -1.86
N GLN A 92 -1.47 -1.74 -1.52
CA GLN A 92 -1.35 -0.85 -0.37
C GLN A 92 -1.19 -1.65 0.92
N PHE A 93 -2.03 -2.67 1.12
CA PHE A 93 -1.96 -3.53 2.31
C PHE A 93 -0.64 -4.31 2.35
N ASP A 94 -0.23 -4.98 1.26
CA ASP A 94 1.04 -5.70 1.17
C ASP A 94 2.23 -4.78 1.45
N ALA A 95 2.27 -3.59 0.86
CA ALA A 95 3.33 -2.61 1.08
C ALA A 95 3.41 -2.16 2.54
N ALA A 96 2.26 -1.84 3.15
CA ALA A 96 2.20 -1.41 4.54
C ALA A 96 2.61 -2.51 5.52
N ILE A 97 2.09 -3.74 5.37
CA ILE A 97 2.39 -4.80 6.34
C ILE A 97 3.79 -5.39 6.11
N ARG A 98 4.20 -5.64 4.86
CA ARG A 98 5.48 -6.30 4.55
C ARG A 98 6.67 -5.40 4.84
N HIS A 99 6.59 -4.13 4.49
CA HIS A 99 7.77 -3.26 4.52
C HIS A 99 7.66 -2.25 5.65
N ARG A 100 6.60 -1.43 5.68
CA ARG A 100 6.46 -0.34 6.65
C ARG A 100 6.31 -0.81 8.09
N LEU A 101 5.43 -1.78 8.34
CA LEU A 101 5.13 -2.25 9.70
C LEU A 101 6.32 -2.96 10.35
N GLN A 102 7.04 -3.77 9.58
CA GLN A 102 8.27 -4.42 10.04
C GLN A 102 9.33 -3.38 10.45
N GLU A 103 9.56 -2.38 9.62
CA GLU A 103 10.48 -1.28 9.92
C GLU A 103 10.06 -0.49 11.16
N ALA A 104 8.76 -0.21 11.33
CA ALA A 104 8.24 0.49 12.49
C ALA A 104 8.51 -0.27 13.80
N PHE A 105 8.36 -1.60 13.79
CA PHE A 105 8.66 -2.43 14.97
C PHE A 105 10.16 -2.53 15.26
N LEU A 106 11.02 -2.67 14.24
CA LEU A 106 12.46 -2.63 14.44
C LEU A 106 12.95 -1.26 14.94
N SER A 107 12.40 -0.18 14.39
CA SER A 107 12.71 1.20 14.77
C SER A 107 12.34 1.50 16.22
N SER A 108 11.17 1.04 16.65
CA SER A 108 10.68 1.23 18.02
C SER A 108 11.28 0.24 19.03
N GLY A 109 12.00 -0.78 18.55
CA GLY A 109 12.59 -1.82 19.38
C GLY A 109 11.61 -2.93 19.80
N ASN A 110 10.41 -2.98 19.22
CA ASN A 110 9.42 -4.02 19.49
C ASN A 110 9.71 -5.31 18.70
N VAL A 111 10.75 -6.03 19.11
CA VAL A 111 11.20 -7.26 18.46
C VAL A 111 10.13 -8.37 18.50
N SER A 112 9.32 -8.42 19.57
CA SER A 112 8.25 -9.42 19.69
C SER A 112 7.16 -9.23 18.64
N ALA A 113 6.72 -7.99 18.41
CA ALA A 113 5.75 -7.69 17.37
C ALA A 113 6.34 -7.90 15.96
N TYR A 114 7.59 -7.52 15.76
CA TYR A 114 8.32 -7.80 14.52
C TYR A 114 8.33 -9.30 14.18
N GLN A 115 8.80 -10.16 15.10
CA GLN A 115 8.84 -11.62 14.88
C GLN A 115 7.45 -12.19 14.61
N SER A 116 6.47 -11.79 15.42
CA SER A 116 5.06 -12.18 15.28
C SER A 116 4.52 -11.88 13.88
N VAL A 117 4.80 -10.70 13.33
CA VAL A 117 4.41 -10.34 11.96
C VAL A 117 5.20 -11.14 10.93
N THR A 118 6.54 -11.15 11.02
CA THR A 118 7.44 -11.80 10.06
C THR A 118 7.12 -13.27 9.85
N ASP A 119 6.89 -14.03 10.93
CA ASP A 119 6.58 -15.47 10.86
C ASP A 119 5.30 -15.76 10.07
N ARG A 120 4.34 -14.83 10.07
CA ARG A 120 3.02 -15.02 9.45
C ARG A 120 2.91 -14.46 8.06
N LEU A 121 3.70 -13.42 7.74
CA LEU A 121 3.69 -12.77 6.44
C LEU A 121 3.95 -13.74 5.29
N TYR A 122 4.82 -14.74 5.50
CA TYR A 122 5.15 -15.73 4.48
C TYR A 122 3.92 -16.52 4.00
N HIS A 123 2.94 -16.74 4.88
CA HIS A 123 1.75 -17.54 4.59
C HIS A 123 0.50 -16.70 4.35
N ALA A 124 0.34 -15.60 5.09
CA ALA A 124 -0.88 -14.80 5.10
C ALA A 124 -0.94 -13.79 3.95
N LEU A 125 0.20 -13.24 3.54
CA LEU A 125 0.24 -12.11 2.61
C LEU A 125 0.23 -12.46 1.12
N PRO A 126 0.78 -13.61 0.64
CA PRO A 126 0.77 -13.93 -0.79
C PRO A 126 -0.61 -13.81 -1.47
N PRO A 127 -1.73 -14.30 -0.87
CA PRO A 127 -3.06 -14.14 -1.47
C PRO A 127 -3.57 -12.70 -1.55
N LEU A 128 -3.02 -11.77 -0.75
CA LEU A 128 -3.40 -10.36 -0.68
C LEU A 128 -2.39 -9.45 -1.38
N SER A 129 -1.57 -9.99 -2.28
CA SER A 129 -0.48 -9.26 -2.92
C SER A 129 -0.35 -9.64 -4.39
N ASN A 130 0.42 -8.87 -5.14
CA ASN A 130 0.92 -9.28 -6.46
C ASN A 130 2.09 -10.27 -6.37
N SER A 131 2.39 -10.79 -5.16
CA SER A 131 3.45 -11.75 -4.97
C SER A 131 3.05 -13.08 -5.56
N VAL A 132 4.04 -13.72 -6.14
CA VAL A 132 3.80 -14.88 -6.97
C VAL A 132 3.58 -16.11 -6.10
N ILE A 133 2.38 -16.68 -6.16
CA ILE A 133 2.09 -17.95 -5.47
C ILE A 133 2.82 -19.04 -6.24
N GLN A 134 3.86 -19.62 -5.63
CA GLN A 134 4.65 -20.65 -6.28
C GLN A 134 3.79 -21.89 -6.53
N SER A 135 3.58 -22.24 -7.80
CA SER A 135 3.17 -23.59 -8.17
C SER A 135 4.21 -24.61 -7.66
N ALA A 136 3.78 -25.84 -7.36
CA ALA A 136 4.71 -26.94 -7.06
C ALA A 136 5.77 -27.11 -8.18
N VAL A 137 5.39 -26.78 -9.42
CA VAL A 137 6.25 -26.80 -10.62
C VAL A 137 7.11 -25.53 -10.74
N ALA A 138 6.65 -24.39 -10.22
CA ALA A 138 7.39 -23.12 -10.25
C ALA A 138 8.58 -23.08 -9.28
N SER A 139 8.67 -24.03 -8.34
CA SER A 139 9.81 -24.16 -7.42
C SER A 139 11.17 -24.24 -8.13
N GLN A 140 11.20 -24.82 -9.35
CA GLN A 140 12.41 -24.99 -10.16
C GLN A 140 12.70 -23.79 -11.10
N LEU A 141 11.74 -22.90 -11.32
CA LEU A 141 11.81 -21.83 -12.33
C LEU A 141 11.31 -20.49 -11.76
N ARG A 142 11.94 -20.04 -10.67
CA ARG A 142 11.56 -18.80 -10.00
C ARG A 142 11.69 -17.58 -10.93
N LEU A 143 10.66 -16.74 -10.94
CA LEU A 143 10.76 -15.39 -11.47
C LEU A 143 11.50 -14.53 -10.43
N PRO A 144 12.47 -13.69 -10.82
CA PRO A 144 13.09 -12.74 -9.90
C PRO A 144 12.02 -11.89 -9.19
N GLN A 145 12.12 -11.75 -7.87
CA GLN A 145 11.12 -11.05 -7.04
C GLN A 145 10.88 -9.59 -7.47
N LEU A 146 11.86 -8.98 -8.15
CA LEU A 146 11.79 -7.62 -8.67
C LEU A 146 10.89 -7.49 -9.91
N LEU A 147 10.53 -8.58 -10.58
CA LEU A 147 9.69 -8.51 -11.77
C LEU A 147 8.22 -8.68 -11.38
N ASP A 148 7.39 -7.73 -11.80
CA ASP A 148 5.94 -7.91 -11.75
C ASP A 148 5.55 -9.03 -12.74
N PRO A 149 4.97 -10.15 -12.27
CA PRO A 149 4.57 -11.25 -13.13
C PRO A 149 3.57 -10.81 -14.20
N GLN A 150 2.66 -9.89 -13.85
CA GLN A 150 1.57 -9.44 -14.72
C GLN A 150 1.98 -8.29 -15.65
N SER A 151 3.23 -7.84 -15.59
CA SER A 151 3.75 -6.84 -16.52
C SER A 151 3.92 -7.44 -17.92
N GLY A 152 3.43 -6.72 -18.94
CA GLY A 152 3.57 -7.14 -20.34
C GLY A 152 5.01 -7.42 -20.76
N ARG A 153 5.99 -6.70 -20.20
CA ARG A 153 7.42 -6.98 -20.45
C ARG A 153 7.86 -8.31 -19.83
N THR A 154 7.42 -8.61 -18.62
CA THR A 154 7.74 -9.88 -17.95
C THR A 154 7.10 -11.06 -18.66
N VAL A 155 5.83 -10.94 -19.06
CA VAL A 155 5.12 -11.94 -19.88
C VAL A 155 5.87 -12.19 -21.18
N MET A 156 6.35 -11.14 -21.85
CA MET A 156 7.09 -11.25 -23.11
C MET A 156 8.45 -11.93 -22.93
N HIS A 157 9.20 -11.59 -21.89
CA HIS A 157 10.56 -12.11 -21.67
C HIS A 157 10.60 -13.46 -20.95
N PHE A 158 9.61 -13.76 -20.11
CA PHE A 158 9.54 -14.95 -19.28
C PHE A 158 8.16 -15.64 -19.33
N PRO A 159 7.59 -15.93 -20.52
CA PRO A 159 6.19 -16.35 -20.67
C PRO A 159 5.84 -17.60 -19.88
N TRP A 160 6.71 -18.62 -19.90
CA TRP A 160 6.50 -19.86 -19.14
C TRP A 160 6.59 -19.66 -17.62
N ARG A 161 7.44 -18.74 -17.16
CA ARG A 161 7.56 -18.44 -15.72
C ARG A 161 6.34 -17.68 -15.25
N THR A 162 5.85 -16.71 -16.01
CA THR A 162 4.61 -16.01 -15.70
C THR A 162 3.40 -16.95 -15.74
N PHE A 163 3.33 -17.84 -16.74
CA PHE A 163 2.24 -18.82 -16.85
C PHE A 163 2.16 -19.77 -15.65
N LEU A 164 3.30 -20.32 -15.19
CA LEU A 164 3.34 -21.21 -14.02
C LEU A 164 2.96 -20.52 -12.70
N MET A 165 2.84 -19.21 -12.73
CA MET A 165 2.66 -18.34 -11.59
C MET A 165 1.24 -17.75 -11.49
N ASP A 166 0.43 -17.95 -12.54
CA ASP A 166 -0.93 -17.41 -12.68
C ASP A 166 -2.02 -18.48 -12.43
N GLY A 167 -1.63 -19.73 -12.10
CA GLY A 167 -2.54 -20.88 -12.04
C GLY A 167 -2.77 -21.51 -10.66
N GLY A 168 -2.17 -20.99 -9.59
CA GLY A 168 -2.16 -21.64 -8.27
C GLY A 168 -1.17 -22.82 -8.19
N LEU A 169 -1.36 -23.71 -7.21
CA LEU A 169 -0.44 -24.84 -6.95
C LEU A 169 -0.24 -25.75 -8.17
N PHE A 170 -1.27 -25.91 -9.00
CA PHE A 170 -1.26 -26.67 -10.25
C PHE A 170 -1.75 -25.80 -11.41
N PRO A 171 -1.16 -25.86 -12.61
CA PRO A 171 -1.70 -25.13 -13.75
C PRO A 171 -3.19 -25.44 -13.95
N VAL A 172 -4.03 -24.41 -14.13
CA VAL A 172 -5.49 -24.52 -14.33
C VAL A 172 -6.31 -24.84 -13.06
N THR A 173 -5.73 -24.78 -11.85
CA THR A 173 -6.57 -24.70 -10.64
C THR A 173 -7.25 -23.33 -10.56
N ILE A 174 -8.59 -23.31 -10.63
CA ILE A 174 -9.38 -22.15 -10.20
C ILE A 174 -9.09 -22.00 -8.71
N ASN A 175 -8.30 -21.00 -8.34
CA ASN A 175 -7.95 -20.78 -6.95
C ASN A 175 -9.25 -20.52 -6.17
N ASN A 176 -9.47 -21.31 -5.12
CA ASN A 176 -10.61 -21.13 -4.23
C ASN A 176 -10.66 -19.67 -3.76
N THR A 177 -11.88 -19.12 -3.68
CA THR A 177 -12.20 -17.80 -3.11
C THR A 177 -11.21 -17.44 -2.00
N ILE A 178 -10.37 -16.45 -2.26
CA ILE A 178 -9.35 -16.02 -1.30
C ILE A 178 -10.09 -15.63 -0.02
N ASN A 179 -9.79 -16.28 1.09
CA ASN A 179 -10.35 -15.87 2.38
C ASN A 179 -9.61 -14.61 2.85
N ILE A 180 -9.99 -13.46 2.27
CA ILE A 180 -9.34 -12.16 2.48
C ILE A 180 -9.31 -11.84 3.96
N ASN A 181 -10.43 -12.06 4.64
CA ASN A 181 -10.59 -11.87 6.07
C ASN A 181 -9.57 -12.66 6.88
N TYR A 182 -9.55 -13.99 6.69
CA TYR A 182 -8.61 -14.86 7.40
C TYR A 182 -7.16 -14.42 7.18
N ASN A 183 -6.78 -14.08 5.95
CA ASN A 183 -5.42 -13.66 5.62
C ASN A 183 -5.06 -12.31 6.28
N MET A 184 -5.95 -11.32 6.22
CA MET A 184 -5.73 -10.02 6.87
C MET A 184 -5.62 -10.17 8.39
N GLN A 185 -6.51 -10.97 9.01
CA GLN A 185 -6.44 -11.25 10.44
C GLN A 185 -5.16 -12.01 10.81
N LEU A 186 -4.75 -13.00 10.00
CA LEU A 186 -3.53 -13.76 10.25
C LEU A 186 -2.28 -12.89 10.20
N CYS A 187 -2.23 -11.87 9.34
CA CYS A 187 -1.13 -10.90 9.31
C CYS A 187 -0.94 -10.15 10.64
N LEU A 188 -2.04 -9.82 11.33
CA LEU A 188 -2.02 -8.98 12.53
C LEU A 188 -2.40 -9.72 13.82
N CYS A 189 -2.59 -11.04 13.76
CA CYS A 189 -2.98 -11.80 14.94
C CYS A 189 -1.88 -11.75 16.01
N SER A 190 -2.25 -11.93 17.27
CA SER A 190 -1.31 -11.84 18.41
C SER A 190 -0.63 -10.48 18.61
N LEU A 191 -0.95 -9.45 17.81
CA LEU A 191 -0.54 -8.08 18.10
C LEU A 191 -1.39 -7.51 19.24
N SER A 192 -0.72 -6.80 20.16
CA SER A 192 -1.39 -6.03 21.20
C SER A 192 -2.28 -4.93 20.58
N ASP A 193 -3.23 -4.38 21.34
CA ASP A 193 -4.04 -3.27 20.84
C ASP A 193 -3.17 -2.05 20.47
N ALA A 194 -2.04 -1.86 21.17
CA ALA A 194 -1.07 -0.81 20.84
C ALA A 194 -0.36 -1.08 19.51
N ASP A 195 0.08 -2.31 19.27
CA ASP A 195 0.77 -2.69 18.03
C ASP A 195 -0.18 -2.69 16.82
N ARG A 196 -1.46 -3.01 17.03
CA ARG A 196 -2.51 -2.84 16.00
C ARG A 196 -2.71 -1.38 15.62
N ARG A 197 -2.65 -0.45 16.58
CA ARG A 197 -2.67 0.99 16.24
C ARG A 197 -1.46 1.42 15.42
N VAL A 198 -0.28 0.82 15.65
CA VAL A 198 0.89 1.03 14.77
C VAL A 198 0.61 0.51 13.37
N ALA A 199 0.05 -0.70 13.24
CA ALA A 199 -0.34 -1.24 11.93
C ALA A 199 -1.35 -0.35 11.18
N HIS A 200 -2.36 0.15 11.88
CA HIS A 200 -3.32 1.11 11.33
C HIS A 200 -2.62 2.41 10.87
N GLY A 201 -1.68 2.91 11.67
CA GLY A 201 -0.88 4.09 11.35
C GLY A 201 0.00 3.90 10.11
N GLU A 202 0.58 2.72 9.91
CA GLU A 202 1.38 2.44 8.71
C GLU A 202 0.53 2.27 7.44
N LEU A 203 -0.68 1.72 7.57
CA LEU A 203 -1.65 1.70 6.48
C LEU A 203 -2.07 3.14 6.10
N LEU A 204 -2.27 4.02 7.09
CA LEU A 204 -2.57 5.45 6.89
C LEU A 204 -1.40 6.14 6.21
N ALA A 205 -0.18 5.86 6.66
CA ALA A 205 1.02 6.43 6.08
C ALA A 205 1.10 6.10 4.58
N MET A 206 0.82 4.85 4.18
CA MET A 206 0.80 4.45 2.78
C MET A 206 -0.31 5.16 1.98
N GLN A 207 -1.50 5.30 2.57
CA GLN A 207 -2.61 6.07 1.97
C GLN A 207 -2.17 7.52 1.66
N PHE A 208 -1.50 8.19 2.59
CA PHE A 208 -1.01 9.55 2.39
C PHE A 208 0.02 9.66 1.27
N LEU A 209 0.89 8.65 1.10
CA LEU A 209 1.83 8.63 -0.05
C LEU A 209 1.07 8.56 -1.36
N MET A 210 0.05 7.71 -1.42
CA MET A 210 -0.79 7.56 -2.61
C MET A 210 -1.53 8.86 -2.92
N GLU A 211 -2.06 9.55 -1.92
CA GLU A 211 -2.69 10.87 -2.08
C GLU A 211 -1.71 11.92 -2.62
N ASP A 212 -0.48 11.95 -2.10
CA ASP A 212 0.56 12.87 -2.57
C ASP A 212 0.96 12.59 -4.03
N VAL A 213 1.04 11.32 -4.44
CA VAL A 213 1.27 10.92 -5.84
C VAL A 213 0.18 11.45 -6.76
N LEU A 214 -1.08 11.35 -6.34
CA LEU A 214 -2.20 11.90 -7.11
C LEU A 214 -2.15 13.43 -7.17
N GLN A 215 -1.74 14.11 -6.10
CA GLN A 215 -1.65 15.59 -6.09
C GLN A 215 -0.54 16.11 -7.00
N ASN A 216 0.64 15.49 -6.95
CA ASN A 216 1.81 15.97 -7.70
C ASN A 216 1.75 15.66 -9.20
N SER A 217 1.03 14.61 -9.61
CA SER A 217 0.90 14.24 -11.02
C SER A 217 0.09 15.23 -11.86
N TYR A 218 -0.72 16.09 -11.23
CA TYR A 218 -1.60 17.06 -11.93
C TYR A 218 -1.20 18.52 -11.72
N GLY A 219 -0.07 18.79 -11.07
CA GLY A 219 0.45 20.14 -10.80
C GLY A 219 0.90 20.95 -12.03
N CYS A 220 0.56 20.57 -13.27
CA CYS A 220 0.94 21.28 -14.49
C CYS A 220 -0.25 21.87 -15.29
N ALA A 221 -1.49 21.78 -14.81
CA ALA A 221 -2.63 22.36 -15.51
C ALA A 221 -3.59 23.13 -14.57
N VAL A 222 -3.45 24.47 -14.66
CA VAL A 222 -4.43 25.53 -14.34
C VAL A 222 -4.75 25.78 -12.86
N GLU A 223 -4.38 27.02 -12.48
CA GLU A 223 -4.69 27.84 -11.30
C GLU A 223 -5.96 27.51 -10.52
N ASP A 224 -5.82 27.29 -9.20
CA ASP A 224 -6.52 28.08 -8.18
C ASP A 224 -5.75 27.98 -6.83
N HIS A 225 -4.71 28.82 -6.69
CA HIS A 225 -3.69 28.70 -5.63
C HIS A 225 -4.08 29.34 -4.29
N ALA A 226 -5.29 29.85 -4.11
CA ALA A 226 -5.65 30.56 -2.88
C ALA A 226 -6.08 29.65 -1.72
N ASP A 227 -6.86 28.59 -1.99
CA ASP A 227 -7.51 27.82 -0.91
C ASP A 227 -6.70 26.60 -0.44
N SER A 228 -5.84 26.04 -1.30
CA SER A 228 -5.08 24.82 -0.97
C SER A 228 -3.93 25.08 0.00
N GLN A 229 -3.28 26.25 -0.11
CA GLN A 229 -2.10 26.59 0.73
C GLN A 229 -2.49 26.93 2.18
N ALA A 230 -3.69 27.46 2.40
CA ALA A 230 -4.23 27.75 3.73
C ALA A 230 -4.63 26.46 4.50
N SER A 231 -5.06 25.42 3.79
CA SER A 231 -5.41 24.13 4.39
C SER A 231 -4.16 23.33 4.84
N LEU A 232 -3.08 23.38 4.05
CA LEU A 232 -1.82 22.71 4.35
C LEU A 232 -1.10 23.35 5.55
N ALA A 233 -1.18 24.67 5.69
CA ALA A 233 -0.63 25.40 6.84
C ALA A 233 -1.36 25.07 8.15
N LYS A 234 -2.69 24.88 8.12
CA LYS A 234 -3.47 24.46 9.30
C LYS A 234 -3.18 23.00 9.71
N SER A 235 -3.01 22.10 8.74
CA SER A 235 -2.66 20.69 8.99
C SER A 235 -1.30 20.52 9.67
N LYS A 236 -0.28 21.27 9.24
CA LYS A 236 1.07 21.22 9.87
C LYS A 236 1.10 21.71 11.32
N GLN A 237 0.12 22.53 11.73
CA GLN A 237 0.09 23.14 13.06
C GLN A 237 -0.74 22.33 14.09
N GLN A 238 -1.64 21.46 13.63
CA GLN A 238 -2.46 20.59 14.49
C GLN A 238 -1.77 19.27 14.90
N ASN A 239 -0.63 18.92 14.32
CA ASN A 239 0.06 17.66 14.62
C ASN A 239 0.90 17.65 15.92
N LEU A 240 0.86 18.73 16.72
CA LEU A 240 1.61 18.79 17.99
C LEU A 240 0.73 18.76 19.25
N ALA A 241 -0.59 18.76 19.11
CA ALA A 241 -1.50 18.57 20.22
C ALA A 241 -2.83 18.05 19.69
N GLU A 242 -3.10 16.74 19.89
CA GLU A 242 -4.40 16.21 20.34
C GLU A 242 -4.48 14.70 20.15
N THR A 243 -4.62 14.02 21.29
CA THR A 243 -5.04 12.62 21.42
C THR A 243 -6.57 12.58 21.27
N VAL A 244 -7.11 12.75 20.06
CA VAL A 244 -8.54 12.57 19.77
C VAL A 244 -8.73 11.97 18.36
N ASP A 245 -9.54 10.91 18.33
CA ASP A 245 -10.04 10.03 17.25
C ASP A 245 -9.26 9.86 15.94
N SER A 246 -8.60 8.70 15.81
CA SER A 246 -7.94 8.23 14.59
C SER A 246 -8.90 7.77 13.49
N SER A 247 -10.14 7.42 13.84
CA SER A 247 -11.16 6.93 12.89
C SER A 247 -11.62 8.02 11.92
N ASP A 248 -11.93 9.21 12.46
CA ASP A 248 -12.39 10.36 11.67
C ASP A 248 -11.32 10.82 10.67
N LYS A 249 -10.03 10.68 11.04
CA LYS A 249 -8.91 11.03 10.16
C LYS A 249 -8.83 10.10 8.95
N TRP A 250 -8.95 8.77 9.11
CA TRP A 250 -8.97 7.86 7.95
C TRP A 250 -10.16 8.15 7.04
N LEU A 251 -11.36 8.27 7.63
CA LEU A 251 -12.58 8.52 6.86
C LEU A 251 -12.46 9.78 6.01
N GLU A 252 -11.98 10.87 6.58
CA GLU A 252 -11.77 12.12 5.86
C GLU A 252 -10.68 11.99 4.77
N ASN A 253 -9.67 11.15 4.99
CA ASN A 253 -8.62 10.90 4.00
C ASN A 253 -9.11 10.02 2.85
N SER A 254 -9.87 8.96 3.10
CA SER A 254 -10.48 8.16 2.03
C SER A 254 -11.32 9.02 1.09
N LYS A 255 -12.13 9.92 1.66
CA LYS A 255 -12.91 10.91 0.92
C LYS A 255 -12.01 11.87 0.13
N LYS A 256 -10.87 12.29 0.67
CA LYS A 256 -9.88 13.13 -0.03
C LYS A 256 -9.20 12.38 -1.17
N MET A 257 -8.74 11.14 -0.95
CA MET A 257 -8.14 10.32 -2.00
C MET A 257 -9.12 10.11 -3.14
N CYS A 258 -10.38 9.78 -2.84
CA CYS A 258 -11.40 9.60 -3.88
C CYS A 258 -11.74 10.90 -4.60
N LYS A 259 -11.80 12.04 -3.89
CA LYS A 259 -11.90 13.37 -4.53
C LYS A 259 -10.71 13.64 -5.45
N LEU A 260 -9.50 13.21 -5.11
CA LEU A 260 -8.32 13.35 -5.96
C LEU A 260 -8.39 12.42 -7.17
N LEU A 261 -8.83 11.17 -6.98
CA LEU A 261 -9.10 10.23 -8.08
C LEU A 261 -10.17 10.77 -9.05
N LEU A 262 -11.18 11.47 -8.53
CA LEU A 262 -12.25 12.13 -9.30
C LEU A 262 -11.79 13.45 -9.95
N ARG A 263 -10.81 14.15 -9.36
CA ARG A 263 -10.23 15.39 -9.91
C ARG A 263 -9.46 15.11 -11.19
N HIS A 264 -8.94 13.91 -11.30
CA HIS A 264 -8.31 13.37 -12.49
C HIS A 264 -9.43 12.88 -13.41
N HIS A 265 -9.56 13.46 -14.60
CA HIS A 265 -10.66 13.21 -15.54
C HIS A 265 -10.91 11.73 -15.93
N ASP A 266 -10.07 10.80 -15.48
CA ASP A 266 -10.25 9.36 -15.66
C ASP A 266 -9.79 8.58 -14.40
N PRO A 267 -10.70 7.93 -13.66
CA PRO A 267 -10.35 7.14 -12.47
C PRO A 267 -9.52 5.88 -12.81
N VAL A 268 -9.59 5.36 -14.04
CA VAL A 268 -8.78 4.23 -14.51
C VAL A 268 -7.31 4.64 -14.62
N ILE A 269 -7.03 5.82 -15.16
CA ILE A 269 -5.66 6.37 -15.25
C ILE A 269 -5.07 6.54 -13.85
N SER A 270 -5.88 7.03 -12.92
CA SER A 270 -5.46 7.32 -11.55
C SER A 270 -5.20 6.06 -10.75
N CYS A 271 -6.05 5.03 -10.86
CA CYS A 271 -5.80 3.71 -10.28
C CYS A 271 -4.54 3.06 -10.88
N ASN A 272 -4.31 3.20 -12.19
CA ASN A 272 -3.08 2.70 -12.84
C ASN A 272 -1.82 3.42 -12.35
N LEU A 273 -1.89 4.74 -12.13
CA LEU A 273 -0.78 5.51 -11.55
C LEU A 273 -0.43 5.00 -10.15
N LEU A 274 -1.45 4.83 -9.29
CA LEU A 274 -1.26 4.29 -7.93
C LEU A 274 -0.70 2.86 -7.95
N ARG A 275 -1.24 1.99 -8.80
CA ARG A 275 -0.74 0.63 -9.01
C ARG A 275 0.74 0.64 -9.40
N THR A 276 1.11 1.48 -10.37
CA THR A 276 2.50 1.61 -10.84
C THR A 276 3.42 2.12 -9.73
N PHE A 277 2.98 3.15 -9.00
CA PHE A 277 3.70 3.68 -7.85
C PHE A 277 3.95 2.60 -6.79
N LEU A 278 2.93 1.85 -6.38
CA LEU A 278 3.04 0.82 -5.36
C LEU A 278 3.95 -0.34 -5.79
N ILE A 279 3.89 -0.75 -7.06
CA ILE A 279 4.81 -1.77 -7.61
C ILE A 279 6.25 -1.28 -7.57
N LEU A 280 6.52 -0.05 -8.02
CA LEU A 280 7.86 0.55 -7.99
C LEU A 280 8.36 0.73 -6.55
N TRP A 281 7.49 1.18 -5.65
CA TRP A 281 7.80 1.33 -4.23
C TRP A 281 8.20 0.00 -3.59
N LYS A 282 7.42 -1.06 -3.83
CA LYS A 282 7.75 -2.42 -3.37
C LYS A 282 9.08 -2.91 -3.95
N GLN A 283 9.33 -2.71 -5.24
CA GLN A 283 10.60 -3.09 -5.87
C GLN A 283 11.80 -2.35 -5.23
N LEU A 284 11.62 -1.08 -4.88
CA LEU A 284 12.63 -0.30 -4.21
C LEU A 284 12.91 -0.81 -2.79
N GLU A 285 11.87 -1.18 -2.04
CA GLU A 285 12.05 -1.77 -0.70
C GLU A 285 12.76 -3.13 -0.75
N ILE A 286 12.48 -3.96 -1.76
CA ILE A 286 13.21 -5.22 -1.98
C ILE A 286 14.69 -4.92 -2.28
N LEU A 287 14.98 -3.94 -3.15
CA LEU A 287 16.35 -3.55 -3.48
C LEU A 287 17.09 -2.98 -2.26
N LYS A 288 16.41 -2.17 -1.46
CA LYS A 288 16.91 -1.59 -0.21
C LYS A 288 17.28 -2.68 0.81
N ALA A 289 16.44 -3.71 0.96
CA ALA A 289 16.71 -4.86 1.82
C ALA A 289 17.94 -5.65 1.35
N GLU A 290 17.99 -6.02 0.06
CA GLU A 290 19.13 -6.75 -0.55
C GLU A 290 20.44 -5.98 -0.42
N TRP A 291 20.39 -4.66 -0.67
CA TRP A 291 21.55 -3.79 -0.46
C TRP A 291 22.01 -3.82 1.00
N GLY A 292 21.07 -3.80 1.95
CA GLY A 292 21.35 -3.90 3.38
C GLY A 292 22.05 -5.21 3.77
N TRP A 293 21.52 -6.35 3.32
CA TRP A 293 22.09 -7.68 3.54
C TRP A 293 23.53 -7.76 3.04
N LEU A 294 23.78 -7.31 1.81
CA LEU A 294 25.11 -7.30 1.20
C LEU A 294 26.07 -6.34 1.92
N LYS A 295 25.61 -5.13 2.29
CA LYS A 295 26.44 -4.11 2.92
C LYS A 295 26.87 -4.51 4.32
N LEU A 296 25.97 -5.09 5.10
CA LEU A 296 26.23 -5.53 6.47
C LEU A 296 26.80 -6.95 6.55
N ARG A 297 26.80 -7.71 5.43
CA ARG A 297 27.22 -9.11 5.34
C ARG A 297 26.45 -10.02 6.31
N VAL A 298 25.14 -9.81 6.36
CA VAL A 298 24.21 -10.59 7.19
C VAL A 298 23.16 -11.23 6.29
N GLU A 299 22.62 -12.37 6.73
CA GLU A 299 21.52 -13.03 6.03
C GLU A 299 20.20 -12.26 6.17
N ASP A 300 20.00 -11.59 7.30
CA ASP A 300 18.79 -10.82 7.58
C ASP A 300 19.04 -9.66 8.57
N ILE A 301 18.21 -8.62 8.51
CA ILE A 301 18.22 -7.44 9.39
C ILE A 301 17.01 -7.54 10.34
N ASN A 302 17.09 -8.49 11.27
CA ASN A 302 16.00 -8.85 12.17
C ASN A 302 16.22 -8.43 13.63
N THR A 303 17.30 -7.68 13.91
CA THR A 303 17.59 -7.16 15.25
C THR A 303 17.72 -5.65 15.24
N VAL A 304 17.38 -5.02 16.37
CA VAL A 304 17.44 -3.56 16.55
C VAL A 304 18.85 -3.00 16.28
N PRO A 305 19.96 -3.60 16.78
CA PRO A 305 21.30 -3.08 16.50
C PRO A 305 21.66 -3.16 15.01
N LEU A 306 21.32 -4.26 14.33
CA LEU A 306 21.54 -4.40 12.89
C LEU A 306 20.72 -3.39 12.10
N TYR A 307 19.46 -3.19 12.47
CA TYR A 307 18.59 -2.21 11.82
C TYR A 307 19.10 -0.78 11.99
N LYS A 308 19.58 -0.40 13.17
CA LYS A 308 20.20 0.92 13.39
C LYS A 308 21.44 1.11 12.52
N MET A 309 22.33 0.12 12.48
CA MET A 309 23.53 0.15 11.63
C MET A 309 23.16 0.23 10.14
N PHE A 310 22.11 -0.49 9.73
CA PHE A 310 21.55 -0.42 8.39
C PHE A 310 21.07 1.00 8.07
N CYS A 311 20.25 1.62 8.92
CA CYS A 311 19.74 2.97 8.71
C CYS A 311 20.87 4.00 8.59
N GLU A 312 21.90 3.92 9.43
CA GLU A 312 23.07 4.81 9.36
C GLU A 312 23.83 4.67 8.03
N GLN A 313 24.06 3.43 7.61
CA GLN A 313 24.76 3.14 6.35
C GLN A 313 23.92 3.52 5.14
N TYR A 314 22.62 3.21 5.13
CA TYR A 314 21.72 3.56 4.03
C TYR A 314 21.55 5.09 3.93
N GLY A 315 21.38 5.74 5.09
CA GLY A 315 21.31 7.19 5.25
C GLY A 315 22.49 7.90 4.60
N SER A 316 23.71 7.51 4.97
CA SER A 316 24.95 8.13 4.51
C SER A 316 25.34 7.78 3.07
N ASN A 317 25.15 6.53 2.64
CA ASN A 317 25.65 6.06 1.34
C ASN A 317 24.64 6.21 0.20
N ILE A 318 23.33 6.20 0.49
CA ILE A 318 22.28 6.17 -0.54
C ILE A 318 21.34 7.36 -0.41
N LEU A 319 20.65 7.49 0.73
CA LEU A 319 19.59 8.48 0.92
C LEU A 319 20.13 9.92 0.82
N TYR A 320 21.18 10.27 1.56
CA TYR A 320 21.71 11.64 1.55
C TYR A 320 22.27 12.07 0.18
N PRO A 321 23.08 11.25 -0.53
CA PRO A 321 23.48 11.55 -1.89
C PRO A 321 22.31 11.69 -2.87
N ALA A 322 21.28 10.84 -2.76
CA ALA A 322 20.09 10.91 -3.60
C ALA A 322 19.29 12.21 -3.36
N MET A 323 19.04 12.56 -2.10
CA MET A 323 18.40 13.82 -1.73
C MET A 323 19.18 15.03 -2.29
N LYS A 324 20.51 15.02 -2.14
CA LYS A 324 21.37 16.09 -2.67
C LYS A 324 21.28 16.19 -4.21
N ALA A 325 21.17 15.06 -4.90
CA ALA A 325 21.01 15.04 -6.35
C ALA A 325 19.66 15.61 -6.79
N ILE A 326 18.58 15.32 -6.06
CA ILE A 326 17.24 15.84 -6.34
C ILE A 326 17.19 17.35 -6.10
N VAL A 327 17.69 17.83 -4.96
CA VAL A 327 17.74 19.27 -4.62
C VAL A 327 18.51 20.07 -5.67
N ARG A 328 19.59 19.50 -6.22
CA ARG A 328 20.33 20.11 -7.32
C ARG A 328 19.53 20.19 -8.63
N GLN A 329 18.64 19.24 -8.87
CA GLN A 329 17.78 19.22 -10.05
C GLN A 329 16.58 20.16 -9.91
N THR A 330 16.08 20.35 -8.68
CA THR A 330 14.92 21.20 -8.37
C THR A 330 15.29 22.65 -8.03
N GLY A 331 16.58 22.99 -8.00
CA GLY A 331 17.08 24.36 -7.91
C GLY A 331 16.93 25.03 -6.54
N THR A 332 16.64 24.26 -5.49
CA THR A 332 16.37 24.77 -4.13
C THR A 332 17.61 24.62 -3.23
N GLU A 333 18.72 25.28 -3.56
CA GLU A 333 20.03 25.06 -2.90
C GLU A 333 20.15 25.55 -1.43
N GLU A 334 19.13 26.17 -0.82
CA GLU A 334 19.29 26.85 0.48
C GLU A 334 18.97 26.06 1.76
N GLU A 335 18.46 24.81 1.73
CA GLU A 335 18.02 24.15 2.99
C GLU A 335 18.41 22.67 3.16
N LEU A 336 19.65 22.28 2.86
CA LEU A 336 20.20 21.00 3.36
C LEU A 336 21.25 21.27 4.44
N GLY A 337 20.82 21.24 5.70
CA GLY A 337 21.70 21.21 6.87
C GLY A 337 22.57 19.96 6.91
N GLU A 338 23.65 20.03 7.71
CA GLU A 338 24.64 18.96 7.90
C GLU A 338 24.01 17.58 8.23
N PRO A 339 24.69 16.47 7.89
CA PRO A 339 24.17 15.12 8.08
C PRO A 339 23.84 14.86 9.56
N VAL A 340 22.55 14.71 9.85
CA VAL A 340 22.05 14.43 11.20
C VAL A 340 22.39 12.99 11.57
N THR A 341 23.48 12.81 12.30
CA THR A 341 23.78 11.62 13.09
C THR A 341 22.92 11.61 14.35
N SER A 342 21.66 11.19 14.24
CA SER A 342 20.85 10.62 15.34
C SER A 342 19.38 10.61 14.92
N THR A 343 18.74 9.45 15.05
CA THR A 343 17.33 9.11 15.37
C THR A 343 16.25 10.20 15.54
N GLN A 344 16.27 11.31 14.81
CA GLN A 344 15.24 12.33 14.81
C GLN A 344 14.70 12.55 13.39
N HIS A 345 13.37 12.58 13.28
CA HIS A 345 12.65 12.83 12.05
C HIS A 345 13.11 14.15 11.42
N VAL A 346 13.78 14.06 10.28
CA VAL A 346 14.10 15.20 9.43
C VAL A 346 12.81 15.73 8.81
N LEU A 347 12.45 16.97 9.14
CA LEU A 347 11.36 17.72 8.51
C LEU A 347 11.84 18.29 7.17
N PRO A 348 10.98 18.30 6.13
CA PRO A 348 11.35 18.82 4.83
C PRO A 348 11.48 20.36 4.86
N PRO A 349 12.40 20.91 4.05
CA PRO A 349 12.53 22.33 3.81
C PRO A 349 11.26 22.96 3.24
N ARG A 350 11.09 24.27 3.48
CA ARG A 350 9.83 24.99 3.24
C ARG A 350 9.63 25.26 1.75
N GLY A 351 8.88 24.39 1.08
CA GLY A 351 8.51 24.56 -0.34
C GLY A 351 8.74 23.32 -1.20
N ALA A 352 9.39 22.28 -0.67
CA ALA A 352 9.53 20.99 -1.35
C ALA A 352 8.31 20.08 -1.06
N SER A 353 7.81 19.41 -2.11
CA SER A 353 6.76 18.41 -1.99
C SER A 353 7.27 17.15 -1.28
N GLU A 354 6.42 16.53 -0.46
CA GLU A 354 6.76 15.35 0.34
C GLU A 354 7.17 14.14 -0.54
N MET A 355 6.76 14.15 -1.80
CA MET A 355 7.07 13.20 -2.88
C MET A 355 8.56 13.10 -3.21
N GLU A 356 9.26 14.24 -3.24
CA GLU A 356 10.68 14.28 -3.59
C GLU A 356 11.56 13.70 -2.47
N MET A 357 11.04 13.67 -1.24
CA MET A 357 11.76 13.16 -0.07
C MET A 357 11.40 11.73 0.33
N LYS A 358 10.22 11.21 -0.05
CA LYS A 358 9.76 9.88 0.42
C LYS A 358 10.01 8.71 -0.52
N VAL A 359 10.62 8.94 -1.68
CA VAL A 359 11.23 7.85 -2.46
C VAL A 359 12.42 7.21 -1.73
N TYR A 360 12.91 7.78 -0.61
CA TYR A 360 14.15 7.31 0.01
C TYR A 360 14.13 7.13 1.55
N ARG A 361 13.01 7.35 2.25
CA ARG A 361 12.84 6.81 3.63
C ARG A 361 12.50 5.34 3.51
#